data_AF-A0A1C6TL22-F1
#
_entry.id   AF-A0A1C6TL22-F1
#
_cell.length_a   1.000
_cell.length_b   1.000
_cell.length_c   1.000
_cell.angle_alpha   90.00
_cell.angle_beta   90.00
_cell.angle_gamma   90.00
#
_symmetry.space_group_name_H-M   'P 1'
#
loop_
_entity.id
_entity.type
_entity.pdbx_description
1 polymer ?
#
loop_
_entity_poly.entity_id
_entity_poly.type
_entity_poly.pdbx_seq_one_letter_code
_entity_poly.pdbx_strand_id
1 'polypeptide(L)'
;MSPTLGPAFTIPGYTTMSPPGYDVECDATVHAADGVVGYPAFWLHFLSGPLGAHRESEAAFRVQAADYDAMCDVLNDPERWPAVSGRLDGEVWLRIVYRNLEDEAGLDFVEDRPGRPAKVLASVEGHGFTSAMTWAELLAAAALPDERLTWAQRLILMLPMLGPQELPEDAGNVMHRALDEIGAANRSALVEDLLDAMDWRTH
;
A
#
# COMPACT_ATOMS: atom_id res chain seq x y z
N MET A 1 15.73 -3.44 14.92
CA MET A 1 15.93 -2.00 14.61
C MET A 1 14.56 -1.42 14.44
N SER A 2 14.28 -0.26 15.02
CA SER A 2 12.98 0.39 14.86
C SER A 2 12.84 0.93 13.43
N PRO A 3 11.64 0.86 12.81
CA PRO A 3 11.40 1.52 11.54
C PRO A 3 11.62 3.03 11.68
N THR A 4 12.15 3.66 10.63
CA THR A 4 12.39 5.11 10.60
C THR A 4 12.04 5.65 9.23
N LEU A 5 11.43 6.84 9.21
CA LEU A 5 11.20 7.57 7.98
C LEU A 5 12.52 8.15 7.44
N GLY A 6 12.63 8.17 6.11
CA GLY A 6 13.67 8.83 5.37
C GLY A 6 13.40 10.33 5.16
N PRO A 7 14.09 10.96 4.20
CA PRO A 7 13.94 12.39 3.95
C PRO A 7 12.53 12.75 3.47
N ALA A 8 12.13 13.98 3.80
CA ALA A 8 10.92 14.59 3.27
C ALA A 8 11.10 14.98 1.79
N PHE A 9 10.02 14.88 1.02
CA PHE A 9 9.94 15.35 -0.35
C PHE A 9 8.52 15.79 -0.69
N THR A 10 8.39 16.62 -1.73
CA THR A 10 7.10 17.08 -2.23
C THR A 10 6.72 16.28 -3.46
N ILE A 11 5.44 15.91 -3.57
CA ILE A 11 4.86 15.35 -4.79
C ILE A 11 4.11 16.50 -5.50
N PRO A 12 4.65 17.12 -6.56
CA PRO A 12 4.05 18.30 -7.15
C PRO A 12 2.63 18.05 -7.65
N GLY A 13 1.65 18.85 -7.20
CA GLY A 13 0.24 18.71 -7.57
C GLY A 13 -0.54 17.65 -6.80
N TYR A 14 0.09 16.92 -5.86
CA TYR A 14 -0.63 16.17 -4.83
C TYR A 14 -0.76 17.08 -3.61
N THR A 15 -1.97 17.56 -3.36
CA THR A 15 -2.21 18.65 -2.40
C THR A 15 -2.79 18.14 -1.08
N THR A 16 -2.59 18.94 -0.05
CA THR A 16 -3.20 18.79 1.28
C THR A 16 -3.59 20.17 1.80
N MET A 17 -4.33 20.21 2.90
CA MET A 17 -4.67 21.44 3.59
C MET A 17 -3.58 21.76 4.63
N SER A 18 -3.02 22.96 4.57
CA SER A 18 -1.96 23.38 5.50
C SER A 18 -2.50 23.55 6.93
N PRO A 19 -1.88 22.94 7.95
CA PRO A 19 -2.21 23.24 9.34
C PRO A 19 -1.80 24.70 9.70
N PRO A 20 -2.35 25.27 10.80
CA PRO A 20 -3.40 24.73 11.67
C PRO A 20 -4.83 25.08 11.24
N GLY A 21 -4.98 25.97 10.25
CA GLY A 21 -6.28 26.46 9.79
C GLY A 21 -6.98 25.52 8.82
N TYR A 22 -6.21 24.66 8.12
CA TYR A 22 -6.68 23.76 7.08
C TYR A 22 -7.57 24.47 6.04
N ASP A 23 -7.23 25.73 5.73
CA ASP A 23 -7.97 26.63 4.83
C ASP A 23 -7.19 26.98 3.57
N VAL A 24 -5.88 26.67 3.55
CA VAL A 24 -4.99 26.87 2.41
C VAL A 24 -4.56 25.53 1.84
N GLU A 25 -4.87 25.30 0.58
CA GLU A 25 -4.36 24.15 -0.18
C GLU A 25 -2.89 24.38 -0.55
N CYS A 26 -2.04 23.38 -0.28
CA CYS A 26 -0.63 23.39 -0.63
C CYS A 26 -0.18 22.01 -1.11
N ASP A 27 0.95 21.91 -1.81
CA ASP A 27 1.53 20.60 -2.12
C ASP A 27 1.86 19.85 -0.82
N ALA A 28 1.47 18.58 -0.75
CA ALA A 28 1.74 17.74 0.42
C ALA A 28 3.23 17.43 0.52
N THR A 29 3.75 17.59 1.74
CA THR A 29 5.09 17.10 2.10
C THR A 29 4.94 15.70 2.67
N VAL A 30 5.59 14.73 2.03
CA VAL A 30 5.59 13.32 2.42
C VAL A 30 6.99 12.87 2.78
N HIS A 31 7.12 11.74 3.46
CA HIS A 31 8.38 11.20 3.94
C HIS A 31 8.66 9.84 3.32
N ALA A 32 9.88 9.64 2.80
CA ALA A 32 10.26 8.37 2.20
C ALA A 32 10.17 7.23 3.22
N ALA A 33 9.44 6.16 2.89
CA ALA A 33 9.21 5.02 3.78
C ALA A 33 9.59 3.69 3.13
N ASP A 34 10.33 3.70 2.01
CA ASP A 34 10.66 2.49 1.24
C ASP A 34 11.29 1.38 2.11
N GLY A 35 12.07 1.74 3.13
CA GLY A 35 12.70 0.77 4.02
C GLY A 35 11.73 -0.02 4.91
N VAL A 36 10.50 0.45 5.12
CA VAL A 36 9.53 -0.23 6.00
C VAL A 36 9.05 -1.57 5.42
N VAL A 37 9.10 -1.74 4.09
CA VAL A 37 8.71 -2.97 3.39
C VAL A 37 9.60 -4.17 3.72
N GLY A 38 10.76 -3.94 4.35
CA GLY A 38 11.65 -4.98 4.86
C GLY A 38 11.25 -5.56 6.21
N TYR A 39 10.20 -5.03 6.85
CA TYR A 39 9.77 -5.45 8.19
C TYR A 39 8.46 -6.25 8.11
N PRO A 40 8.36 -7.43 8.77
CA PRO A 40 7.10 -8.18 8.87
C PRO A 40 5.94 -7.36 9.47
N ALA A 41 6.25 -6.45 10.40
CA ALA A 41 5.28 -5.52 11.00
C ALA A 41 4.56 -4.65 9.96
N PHE A 42 5.24 -4.25 8.90
CA PHE A 42 4.63 -3.48 7.81
C PHE A 42 3.58 -4.31 7.07
N TRP A 43 3.92 -5.55 6.69
CA TRP A 43 3.00 -6.41 5.95
C TRP A 43 1.79 -6.81 6.79
N LEU A 44 1.99 -7.09 8.08
CA LEU A 44 0.89 -7.27 9.03
C LEU A 44 -0.04 -6.06 9.02
N HIS A 45 0.50 -4.85 9.19
CA HIS A 45 -0.30 -3.62 9.21
C HIS A 45 -1.04 -3.39 7.88
N PHE A 46 -0.32 -3.46 6.76
CA PHE A 46 -0.84 -3.20 5.42
C PHE A 46 -1.94 -4.17 5.00
N LEU A 47 -1.80 -5.46 5.31
CA LEU A 47 -2.81 -6.48 4.96
C LEU A 47 -4.00 -6.48 5.93
N SER A 48 -3.82 -6.03 7.18
CA SER A 48 -4.91 -5.95 8.16
C SER A 48 -5.79 -4.72 7.98
N GLY A 49 -5.23 -3.59 7.52
CA GLY A 49 -5.94 -2.33 7.38
C GLY A 49 -6.74 -2.25 6.07
N PRO A 50 -6.15 -1.72 4.98
CA PRO A 50 -6.79 -1.52 3.68
C PRO A 50 -7.53 -2.74 3.10
N LEU A 51 -7.05 -3.95 3.41
CA LEU A 51 -7.58 -5.20 2.85
C LEU A 51 -8.43 -6.00 3.86
N GLY A 52 -8.53 -5.55 5.11
CA GLY A 52 -9.41 -6.17 6.13
C GLY A 52 -9.00 -7.55 6.65
N ALA A 53 -7.88 -8.13 6.20
CA ALA A 53 -7.48 -9.50 6.51
C ALA A 53 -6.75 -9.64 7.87
N HIS A 54 -7.31 -9.05 8.93
CA HIS A 54 -6.61 -8.85 10.21
C HIS A 54 -6.17 -10.16 10.87
N ARG A 55 -7.10 -11.08 11.11
CA ARG A 55 -6.85 -12.32 11.86
C ARG A 55 -5.86 -13.23 11.14
N GLU A 56 -6.01 -13.34 9.83
CA GLU A 56 -5.20 -14.16 8.96
C GLU A 56 -3.78 -13.58 8.82
N SER A 57 -3.67 -12.25 8.77
CA SER A 57 -2.38 -11.55 8.77
C SER A 57 -1.61 -11.73 10.08
N GLU A 58 -2.28 -11.66 11.24
CA GLU A 58 -1.65 -11.93 12.55
C GLU A 58 -1.05 -13.34 12.62
N ALA A 59 -1.81 -14.34 12.15
CA ALA A 59 -1.37 -15.73 12.10
C ALA A 59 -0.19 -15.94 11.15
N ALA A 60 -0.09 -15.11 10.11
CA ALA A 60 0.92 -15.22 9.07
C ALA A 60 2.27 -14.62 9.43
N PHE A 61 2.31 -13.44 10.07
CA PHE A 61 3.56 -12.71 10.32
C PHE A 61 4.10 -12.83 11.76
N ARG A 62 3.27 -13.19 12.75
CA ARG A 62 3.67 -13.46 14.15
C ARG A 62 4.60 -12.40 14.76
N VAL A 63 4.28 -11.14 14.52
CA VAL A 63 5.06 -9.97 14.95
C VAL A 63 4.90 -9.75 16.46
N GLN A 64 5.96 -9.33 17.15
CA GLN A 64 5.86 -8.94 18.55
C GLN A 64 5.07 -7.63 18.68
N ALA A 65 4.24 -7.50 19.72
CA ALA A 65 3.42 -6.30 19.93
C ALA A 65 4.24 -5.01 19.87
N ALA A 66 5.40 -4.96 20.53
CA ALA A 66 6.27 -3.78 20.53
C ALA A 66 6.83 -3.41 19.12
N ASP A 67 7.08 -4.40 18.26
CA ASP A 67 7.53 -4.14 16.89
C ASP A 67 6.37 -3.64 16.00
N TYR A 68 5.16 -4.14 16.25
CA TYR A 68 3.95 -3.68 15.59
C TYR A 68 3.59 -2.25 16.01
N ASP A 69 3.61 -1.96 17.31
CA ASP A 69 3.35 -0.62 17.85
C ASP A 69 4.34 0.40 17.28
N ALA A 70 5.64 0.07 17.25
CA ALA A 70 6.65 0.93 16.63
C ALA A 70 6.44 1.16 15.13
N MET A 71 5.86 0.19 14.42
CA MET A 71 5.47 0.37 13.01
C MET A 71 4.24 1.27 12.88
N CYS A 72 3.23 1.09 13.73
CA CYS A 72 2.04 1.93 13.77
C CYS A 72 2.37 3.39 14.08
N ASP A 73 3.29 3.64 15.02
CA ASP A 73 3.77 4.99 15.35
C ASP A 73 4.39 5.69 14.13
N VAL A 74 5.09 4.93 13.27
CA VAL A 74 5.70 5.45 12.05
C VAL A 74 4.67 5.63 10.94
N LEU A 75 3.78 4.65 10.73
CA LEU A 75 2.84 4.65 9.62
C LEU A 75 1.70 5.65 9.81
N ASN A 76 1.28 5.89 11.05
CA ASN A 76 0.13 6.72 11.39
C ASN A 76 0.53 8.11 11.95
N ASP A 77 1.77 8.55 11.75
CA ASP A 77 2.23 9.88 12.19
C ASP A 77 1.43 10.98 11.45
N PRO A 78 0.59 11.77 12.14
CA PRO A 78 -0.22 12.81 11.50
C PRO A 78 0.60 14.00 11.00
N GLU A 79 1.81 14.20 11.54
CA GLU A 79 2.71 15.28 11.12
C GLU A 79 3.64 14.86 9.97
N ARG A 80 3.81 13.55 9.74
CA ARG A 80 4.81 13.02 8.81
C ARG A 80 4.26 11.88 7.97
N TRP A 81 3.53 12.23 6.92
CA TRP A 81 2.87 11.26 6.04
C TRP A 81 3.89 10.36 5.31
N PRO A 82 3.92 9.05 5.62
CA PRO A 82 4.85 8.11 5.00
C PRO A 82 4.48 7.79 3.55
N ALA A 83 5.47 7.62 2.68
CA ALA A 83 5.28 7.25 1.28
C ALA A 83 6.22 6.11 0.86
N VAL A 84 5.65 4.97 0.46
CA VAL A 84 6.38 3.87 -0.19
C VAL A 84 6.35 4.11 -1.70
N SER A 85 7.49 4.00 -2.36
CA SER A 85 7.65 4.35 -3.78
C SER A 85 8.07 3.15 -4.63
N GLY A 86 7.35 2.94 -5.72
CA GLY A 86 7.69 1.95 -6.75
C GLY A 86 7.70 2.56 -8.16
N ARG A 87 8.35 1.90 -9.12
CA ARG A 87 8.45 2.34 -10.52
C ARG A 87 7.30 1.82 -11.38
N LEU A 88 6.53 2.69 -12.03
CA LEU A 88 5.49 2.28 -12.99
C LEU A 88 5.94 2.24 -14.44
N ASP A 89 7.01 2.93 -14.78
CA ASP A 89 7.68 2.90 -16.09
C ASP A 89 8.82 3.92 -16.02
N GLY A 90 10.02 3.63 -16.52
CA GLY A 90 11.14 4.58 -16.62
C GLY A 90 11.23 5.64 -15.50
N GLU A 91 10.68 6.83 -15.76
CA GLU A 91 10.68 7.97 -14.83
C GLU A 91 9.38 8.15 -14.01
N VAL A 92 8.32 7.39 -14.29
CA VAL A 92 7.03 7.39 -13.59
C VAL A 92 7.13 6.59 -12.29
N TRP A 93 6.66 7.21 -11.21
CA TRP A 93 6.56 6.60 -9.88
C TRP A 93 5.10 6.32 -9.52
N LEU A 94 4.87 5.22 -8.81
CA LEU A 94 3.73 5.04 -7.93
C LEU A 94 4.18 5.41 -6.52
N ARG A 95 3.50 6.36 -5.90
CA ARG A 95 3.67 6.73 -4.49
C ARG A 95 2.46 6.21 -3.73
N ILE A 96 2.69 5.33 -2.76
CA ILE A 96 1.67 4.82 -1.86
C ILE A 96 1.80 5.64 -0.58
N VAL A 97 0.94 6.63 -0.45
CA VAL A 97 0.98 7.62 0.63
C VAL A 97 0.02 7.19 1.73
N TYR A 98 0.55 7.02 2.93
CA TYR A 98 -0.23 6.94 4.16
C TYR A 98 -0.67 8.35 4.52
N ARG A 99 -1.86 8.72 4.04
CA ARG A 99 -2.49 10.01 4.32
C ARG A 99 -3.05 9.95 5.72
N ASN A 100 -2.43 10.66 6.65
CA ASN A 100 -2.83 10.70 8.06
C ASN A 100 -3.52 12.02 8.40
N LEU A 101 -4.51 12.41 7.60
CA LEU A 101 -5.37 13.53 7.92
C LEU A 101 -6.40 13.08 8.96
N GLU A 102 -6.65 13.91 9.97
CA GLU A 102 -7.68 13.62 10.98
C GLU A 102 -9.04 13.39 10.29
N ASP A 103 -9.77 12.35 10.71
CA ASP A 103 -11.05 11.88 10.14
C ASP A 103 -11.03 11.38 8.69
N GLU A 104 -9.95 11.61 7.94
CA GLU A 104 -9.80 11.20 6.54
C GLU A 104 -8.53 10.36 6.32
N ALA A 105 -8.12 9.58 7.33
CA ALA A 105 -6.94 8.74 7.21
C ALA A 105 -7.16 7.62 6.17
N GLY A 106 -6.15 7.34 5.35
CA GLY A 106 -6.24 6.33 4.30
C GLY A 106 -4.96 6.14 3.50
N LEU A 107 -5.06 5.35 2.44
CA LEU A 107 -3.98 5.16 1.48
C LEU A 107 -4.31 5.81 0.15
N ASP A 108 -3.45 6.70 -0.32
CA ASP A 108 -3.52 7.23 -1.67
C ASP A 108 -2.45 6.61 -2.56
N PHE A 109 -2.88 6.18 -3.75
CA PHE A 109 -2.03 5.66 -4.81
C PHE A 109 -1.84 6.76 -5.84
N VAL A 110 -0.68 7.41 -5.79
CA VAL A 110 -0.41 8.62 -6.56
C VAL A 110 0.60 8.32 -7.67
N GLU A 111 0.22 8.58 -8.91
CA GLU A 111 1.13 8.59 -10.03
C GLU A 111 1.91 9.92 -10.06
N ASP A 112 3.23 9.84 -9.98
CA ASP A 112 4.15 10.97 -10.00
C ASP A 112 5.02 10.89 -11.27
N ARG A 113 4.83 11.86 -12.18
CA ARG A 113 5.52 11.96 -13.46
C ARG A 113 6.32 13.26 -13.55
N PRO A 114 7.58 13.24 -14.00
CA PRO A 114 8.33 14.46 -14.22
C PRO A 114 7.63 15.43 -15.17
N GLY A 115 7.57 16.70 -14.78
CA GLY A 115 7.01 17.78 -15.59
C GLY A 115 5.48 17.76 -15.72
N ARG A 116 4.76 16.93 -14.96
CA ARG A 116 3.29 16.91 -14.91
C ARG A 116 2.82 16.95 -13.44
N PRO A 117 1.66 17.58 -13.16
CA PRO A 117 1.01 17.43 -11.87
C PRO A 117 0.74 15.95 -11.57
N ALA A 118 0.90 15.57 -10.31
CA ALA A 118 0.59 14.24 -9.83
C ALA A 118 -0.89 13.90 -10.04
N LYS A 119 -1.17 12.61 -10.18
CA LYS A 119 -2.53 12.09 -10.37
C LYS A 119 -2.82 11.02 -9.33
N VAL A 120 -3.83 11.24 -8.50
CA VAL A 120 -4.37 10.19 -7.62
C VAL A 120 -5.08 9.16 -8.50
N LEU A 121 -4.56 7.93 -8.49
CA LEU A 121 -5.11 6.78 -9.23
C LEU A 121 -6.19 6.08 -8.44
N ALA A 122 -6.01 5.99 -7.12
CA ALA A 122 -6.93 5.38 -6.18
C ALA A 122 -6.74 5.99 -4.80
N SER A 123 -7.82 6.09 -4.05
CA SER A 123 -7.81 6.33 -2.61
C SER A 123 -8.56 5.20 -1.94
N VAL A 124 -7.96 4.63 -0.90
CA VAL A 124 -8.55 3.59 -0.06
C VAL A 124 -8.82 4.22 1.30
N GLU A 125 -10.10 4.49 1.53
CA GLU A 125 -10.66 5.03 2.75
C GLU A 125 -11.68 4.02 3.28
N GLY A 126 -11.54 3.57 4.53
CA GLY A 126 -12.40 2.53 5.08
C GLY A 126 -12.40 1.24 4.24
N HIS A 127 -13.58 0.74 3.84
CA HIS A 127 -13.76 -0.51 3.09
C HIS A 127 -14.04 -0.31 1.59
N GLY A 128 -13.79 0.87 1.04
CA GLY A 128 -14.10 1.19 -0.36
C GLY A 128 -12.88 1.16 -1.28
N PHE A 129 -13.01 0.53 -2.45
CA PHE A 129 -12.03 0.59 -3.53
C PHE A 129 -12.53 1.50 -4.65
N THR A 130 -11.76 2.52 -5.00
CA THR A 130 -12.12 3.48 -6.07
C THR A 130 -11.44 3.19 -7.42
N SER A 131 -10.68 2.10 -7.50
CA SER A 131 -9.84 1.78 -8.65
C SER A 131 -10.50 0.79 -9.63
N ALA A 132 -10.15 0.92 -10.91
CA ALA A 132 -10.58 0.05 -12.00
C ALA A 132 -9.47 -0.91 -12.49
N MET A 133 -8.40 -1.10 -11.72
CA MET A 133 -7.30 -1.98 -12.13
C MET A 133 -7.78 -3.44 -12.24
N THR A 134 -7.45 -4.06 -13.36
CA THR A 134 -7.69 -5.48 -13.62
C THR A 134 -6.58 -6.35 -13.05
N TRP A 135 -6.84 -7.63 -12.83
CA TRP A 135 -5.84 -8.60 -12.37
C TRP A 135 -4.64 -8.69 -13.34
N ALA A 136 -4.91 -8.61 -14.64
CA ALA A 136 -3.86 -8.60 -15.67
C ALA A 136 -2.99 -7.34 -15.60
N GLU A 137 -3.59 -6.17 -15.36
CA GLU A 137 -2.85 -4.92 -15.18
C GLU A 137 -2.02 -4.93 -13.90
N LEU A 138 -2.54 -5.50 -12.80
CA LEU A 138 -1.79 -5.70 -11.55
C LEU A 138 -0.55 -6.56 -11.80
N LEU A 139 -0.70 -7.71 -12.45
CA LEU A 139 0.43 -8.59 -12.77
C LEU A 139 1.46 -7.92 -13.68
N ALA A 140 0.98 -7.23 -14.72
CA ALA A 140 1.84 -6.50 -15.64
C ALA A 140 2.62 -5.39 -14.92
N ALA A 141 1.94 -4.60 -14.08
CA ALA A 141 2.56 -3.56 -13.28
C ALA A 141 3.56 -4.15 -12.28
N ALA A 142 3.26 -5.25 -11.60
CA ALA A 142 4.17 -5.88 -10.66
C ALA A 142 5.43 -6.46 -11.33
N ALA A 143 5.33 -6.86 -12.60
CA ALA A 143 6.43 -7.43 -13.37
C ALA A 143 7.40 -6.38 -13.95
N LEU A 144 7.09 -5.09 -13.86
CA LEU A 144 7.99 -4.06 -14.33
C LEU A 144 9.30 -4.04 -13.53
N PRO A 145 10.42 -3.59 -14.12
CA PRO A 145 11.68 -3.47 -13.38
C PRO A 145 11.57 -2.45 -12.23
N ASP A 146 12.06 -2.84 -11.06
CA ASP A 146 12.29 -1.94 -9.92
C ASP A 146 13.52 -2.43 -9.15
N GLU A 147 14.38 -1.49 -8.78
CA GLU A 147 15.61 -1.78 -8.03
C GLU A 147 15.36 -1.83 -6.52
N ARG A 148 14.20 -1.34 -6.05
CA ARG A 148 13.86 -1.17 -4.63
C ARG A 148 12.89 -2.22 -4.12
N LEU A 149 11.96 -2.66 -4.99
CA LEU A 149 10.89 -3.58 -4.62
C LEU A 149 10.96 -4.85 -5.45
N THR A 150 10.77 -5.99 -4.80
CA THR A 150 10.61 -7.26 -5.52
C THR A 150 9.25 -7.33 -6.20
N TRP A 151 9.10 -8.25 -7.15
CA TRP A 151 7.82 -8.53 -7.79
C TRP A 151 6.70 -8.80 -6.77
N ALA A 152 6.98 -9.59 -5.73
CA ALA A 152 6.00 -9.93 -4.70
C ALA A 152 5.58 -8.69 -3.88
N GLN A 153 6.54 -7.87 -3.47
CA GLN A 153 6.26 -6.65 -2.73
C GLN A 153 5.40 -5.70 -3.56
N ARG A 154 5.73 -5.52 -4.84
CA ARG A 154 4.96 -4.69 -5.77
C ARG A 154 3.53 -5.20 -5.93
N LEU A 155 3.37 -6.51 -6.16
CA LEU A 155 2.06 -7.13 -6.34
C LEU A 155 1.17 -6.91 -5.12
N ILE A 156 1.67 -7.18 -3.91
CA ILE A 156 0.90 -7.01 -2.68
C ILE A 156 0.60 -5.54 -2.41
N LEU A 157 1.57 -4.64 -2.61
CA LEU A 157 1.38 -3.20 -2.42
C LEU A 157 0.31 -2.60 -3.34
N MET A 158 0.19 -3.08 -4.57
CA MET A 158 -0.81 -2.61 -5.53
C MET A 158 -2.15 -3.35 -5.43
N LEU A 159 -2.24 -4.40 -4.60
CA LEU A 159 -3.46 -5.20 -4.45
C LEU A 159 -4.70 -4.36 -4.08
N PRO A 160 -4.64 -3.32 -3.21
CA PRO A 160 -5.79 -2.47 -2.93
C PRO A 160 -6.28 -1.64 -4.13
N MET A 161 -5.50 -1.55 -5.21
CA MET A 161 -5.96 -0.93 -6.45
C MET A 161 -6.81 -1.89 -7.30
N LEU A 162 -6.90 -3.17 -6.95
CA LEU A 162 -7.70 -4.13 -7.70
C LEU A 162 -9.19 -3.85 -7.47
N GLY A 163 -9.94 -3.62 -8.55
CA GLY A 163 -11.40 -3.55 -8.47
C GLY A 163 -12.03 -4.95 -8.35
N PRO A 164 -13.23 -5.09 -7.76
CA PRO A 164 -13.93 -6.37 -7.70
C PRO A 164 -14.12 -6.98 -9.09
N GLN A 165 -13.63 -8.20 -9.29
CA GLN A 165 -13.64 -8.85 -10.62
C GLN A 165 -13.50 -10.37 -10.53
N GLU A 166 -13.88 -11.05 -11.62
CA GLU A 166 -13.67 -12.49 -11.71
C GLU A 166 -12.16 -12.78 -11.79
N LEU A 167 -11.66 -13.54 -10.83
CA LEU A 167 -10.25 -13.90 -10.76
C LEU A 167 -9.98 -15.18 -11.55
N PRO A 168 -8.82 -15.30 -12.21
CA PRO A 168 -8.45 -16.52 -12.92
C PRO A 168 -8.15 -17.67 -11.95
N GLU A 169 -8.29 -18.91 -12.43
CA GLU A 169 -8.08 -20.13 -11.61
C GLU A 169 -6.71 -20.20 -10.94
N ASP A 170 -5.68 -19.55 -11.50
CA ASP A 170 -4.33 -19.54 -10.98
C ASP A 170 -4.02 -18.40 -9.99
N ALA A 171 -4.98 -17.50 -9.71
CA ALA A 171 -4.79 -16.36 -8.80
C ALA A 171 -4.31 -16.79 -7.41
N GLY A 172 -4.84 -17.89 -6.88
CA GLY A 172 -4.40 -18.46 -5.60
C GLY A 172 -2.91 -18.84 -5.59
N ASN A 173 -2.40 -19.44 -6.67
CA ASN A 173 -0.99 -19.81 -6.76
C ASN A 173 -0.08 -18.57 -6.83
N VAL A 174 -0.51 -17.52 -7.54
CA VAL A 174 0.18 -16.24 -7.62
C VAL A 174 0.26 -15.58 -6.25
N MET A 175 -0.88 -15.47 -5.55
CA MET A 175 -0.95 -14.90 -4.19
C MET A 175 -0.11 -15.70 -3.20
N HIS A 176 -0.18 -17.04 -3.26
CA HIS A 176 0.65 -17.91 -2.43
C HIS A 176 2.14 -17.66 -2.60
N ARG A 177 2.60 -17.47 -3.84
CA ARG A 177 4.01 -17.19 -4.13
C ARG A 177 4.41 -15.81 -3.61
N ALA A 178 3.60 -14.79 -3.85
CA ALA A 178 3.91 -13.43 -3.42
C ALA A 178 3.97 -13.33 -1.89
N LEU A 179 2.98 -13.90 -1.19
CA LEU A 179 2.95 -13.91 0.29
C LEU A 179 4.12 -14.70 0.89
N ASP A 180 4.54 -15.81 0.27
CA ASP A 180 5.73 -16.56 0.71
C ASP A 180 6.99 -15.71 0.62
N GLU A 181 7.15 -14.97 -0.48
CA GLU A 181 8.34 -14.14 -0.74
C GLU A 181 8.44 -12.93 0.21
N ILE A 182 7.31 -12.36 0.64
CA ILE A 182 7.29 -11.30 1.68
C ILE A 182 7.35 -11.86 3.12
N GLY A 183 7.46 -13.18 3.28
CA GLY A 183 7.71 -13.85 4.56
C GLY A 183 6.46 -14.28 5.34
N ALA A 184 5.29 -14.38 4.70
CA ALA A 184 4.07 -14.83 5.36
C ALA A 184 4.09 -16.37 5.59
N ALA A 185 4.01 -16.78 6.86
CA ALA A 185 3.76 -18.17 7.24
C ALA A 185 2.25 -18.49 7.18
N ASN A 186 1.84 -19.77 7.21
CA ASN A 186 0.43 -20.20 7.29
C ASN A 186 -0.54 -19.48 6.33
N ARG A 187 -0.06 -19.10 5.16
CA ARG A 187 -0.69 -18.14 4.26
C ARG A 187 -1.95 -18.62 3.53
N SER A 188 -2.35 -19.88 3.63
CA SER A 188 -3.52 -20.40 2.91
C SER A 188 -4.81 -19.68 3.28
N ALA A 189 -5.08 -19.51 4.58
CA ALA A 189 -6.26 -18.78 5.03
C ALA A 189 -6.20 -17.30 4.60
N LEU A 190 -5.01 -16.70 4.63
CA LEU A 190 -4.79 -15.33 4.16
C LEU A 190 -5.02 -15.17 2.66
N VAL A 191 -4.61 -16.15 1.85
CA VAL A 191 -4.89 -16.15 0.40
C VAL A 191 -6.39 -16.25 0.15
N GLU A 192 -7.08 -17.17 0.83
CA GLU A 192 -8.52 -17.34 0.70
C GLU A 192 -9.26 -16.05 1.06
N ASP A 193 -8.98 -15.46 2.22
CA ASP A 193 -9.65 -14.25 2.70
C ASP A 193 -9.41 -13.04 1.77
N LEU A 194 -8.18 -12.85 1.30
CA LEU A 194 -7.85 -11.77 0.36
C LEU A 194 -8.56 -11.96 -0.98
N LEU A 195 -8.58 -13.18 -1.54
CA LEU A 195 -9.24 -13.45 -2.82
C LEU A 195 -10.76 -13.30 -2.71
N ASP A 196 -11.36 -13.78 -1.62
CA ASP A 196 -12.79 -13.66 -1.37
C ASP A 196 -13.24 -12.20 -1.27
N ALA A 197 -12.41 -11.32 -0.70
CA ALA A 197 -12.67 -9.88 -0.62
C ALA A 197 -12.60 -9.17 -2.00
N MET A 198 -11.94 -9.78 -2.98
CA MET A 198 -11.71 -9.20 -4.32
C MET A 198 -12.59 -9.81 -5.42
N ASP A 199 -13.17 -10.99 -5.21
CA ASP A 199 -14.09 -11.59 -6.16
C ASP A 199 -15.46 -10.91 -6.05
N TRP A 200 -15.98 -10.35 -7.16
CA TRP A 200 -17.32 -9.76 -7.15
C TRP A 200 -18.43 -10.79 -6.91
N ARG A 201 -18.15 -12.09 -7.12
CA ARG A 201 -19.16 -13.15 -6.94
C ARG A 201 -19.56 -13.39 -5.50
N THR A 202 -18.76 -12.94 -4.55
CA THR A 202 -18.99 -13.08 -3.11
C THR A 202 -19.84 -11.92 -2.53
N HIS A 203 -20.17 -10.92 -3.35
CA HIS A 203 -20.91 -9.69 -2.98
C HIS A 203 -22.12 -9.42 -3.88
#